data_AF-A0A395CX54-F1
#
_entry.id   AF-A0A395CX54-F1
#
_cell.length_a   1.000
_cell.length_b   1.000
_cell.length_c   1.000
_cell.angle_alpha   90.00
_cell.angle_beta   90.00
_cell.angle_gamma   90.00
#
_symmetry.space_group_name_H-M   'P 1'
#
loop_
_entity.id
_entity.type
_entity.pdbx_description
1 polymer ?
#
loop_
_entity_poly.entity_id
_entity_poly.type
_entity_poly.pdbx_seq_one_letter_code
_entity_poly.pdbx_strand_id
1 'polypeptide(L)'
;MSFFARAPIAAVLAMAGSTLAVGAFAAGADNGLLKDAKSVFAPLPSAPRESPDKVRLGRQLFFETRVSADGNVGCVHCHQPDL
;
A
#
# COMPACT_ATOMS: atom_id res chain seq x y z
N MET A 1 41.00 46.28 -11.48
CA MET A 1 39.72 46.54 -12.14
C MET A 1 38.93 45.25 -12.17
N SER A 2 37.85 45.23 -11.40
CA SER A 2 37.13 44.04 -10.95
C SER A 2 36.18 43.50 -12.03
N PHE A 3 36.43 42.28 -12.51
CA PHE A 3 35.50 41.52 -13.36
C PHE A 3 34.84 40.41 -12.53
N PHE A 4 33.96 40.79 -11.59
CA PHE A 4 32.97 39.85 -11.05
C PHE A 4 31.72 39.97 -11.91
N ALA A 5 31.63 39.11 -12.92
CA ALA A 5 30.39 38.91 -13.67
C ALA A 5 29.33 38.39 -12.69
N ARG A 6 28.39 39.26 -12.33
CA ARG A 6 27.13 38.87 -11.70
C ARG A 6 26.37 38.01 -12.71
N ALA A 7 26.62 36.69 -12.70
CA ALA A 7 25.74 35.74 -13.33
C ALA A 7 24.33 35.99 -12.77
N PRO A 8 23.30 36.18 -13.62
CA PRO A 8 22.02 36.65 -13.16
C PRO A 8 21.40 35.54 -12.31
N ILE A 9 21.08 35.87 -11.06
CA ILE A 9 20.36 35.03 -10.08
C ILE A 9 19.12 34.37 -10.73
N ALA A 10 18.58 34.97 -11.78
CA ALA A 10 17.52 34.45 -12.64
C ALA A 10 17.81 33.06 -13.26
N ALA A 11 19.05 32.74 -13.63
CA ALA A 11 19.38 31.48 -14.29
C ALA A 11 19.36 30.27 -13.32
N VAL A 12 19.70 30.49 -12.05
CA VAL A 12 19.66 29.46 -11.01
C VAL A 12 18.21 29.17 -10.57
N LEU A 13 17.36 30.19 -10.53
CA LEU A 13 15.93 30.05 -10.22
C LEU A 13 15.15 29.29 -11.31
N ALA A 14 15.50 29.48 -12.58
CA ALA A 14 14.85 28.77 -13.70
C ALA A 14 15.12 27.26 -13.67
N MET A 15 16.32 26.84 -13.28
CA MET A 15 16.72 25.42 -13.25
C MET A 15 16.14 24.68 -12.03
N ALA A 16 16.00 25.38 -10.89
CA ALA A 16 15.29 24.86 -9.71
C ALA A 16 13.77 24.75 -9.95
N GLY A 17 13.19 25.66 -10.74
CA GLY A 17 11.76 25.59 -11.11
C GLY A 17 11.42 24.38 -11.98
N SER A 18 12.33 23.94 -12.85
CA SER A 18 12.09 22.82 -13.76
C SER A 18 12.09 21.44 -13.08
N THR A 19 12.81 21.25 -11.96
CA THR A 19 12.81 19.96 -11.25
C THR A 19 11.59 19.77 -10.34
N LEU A 20 10.88 20.83 -9.93
CA LEU A 20 9.66 20.71 -9.13
C LEU A 20 8.42 20.28 -9.93
N ALA A 21 8.38 20.53 -11.23
CA ALA A 21 7.19 20.27 -12.05
C ALA A 21 6.94 18.77 -12.34
N VAL A 22 7.98 17.92 -12.28
CA VAL A 22 7.87 16.50 -12.63
C VAL A 22 7.23 15.66 -11.51
N GLY A 23 7.31 16.09 -10.26
CA GLY A 23 6.74 15.36 -9.11
C GLY A 23 5.21 15.50 -8.94
N ALA A 24 4.59 16.48 -9.59
CA ALA A 24 3.17 16.80 -9.37
C ALA A 24 2.18 15.87 -10.12
N PHE A 25 2.62 15.16 -11.16
CA PHE A 25 1.73 14.31 -11.97
C PHE A 25 1.39 12.97 -11.31
N ALA A 26 2.23 12.44 -10.42
CA ALA A 26 2.00 11.15 -9.76
C ALA A 26 0.95 11.24 -8.64
N ALA A 27 0.89 12.34 -7.88
CA ALA A 27 0.01 12.47 -6.71
C ALA A 27 -1.46 12.77 -7.05
N GLY A 28 -1.77 13.14 -8.29
CA GLY A 28 -3.11 13.59 -8.71
C GLY A 28 -4.07 12.45 -9.09
N ALA A 29 -3.56 11.38 -9.72
CA ALA A 29 -4.38 10.29 -10.25
C ALA A 29 -5.06 9.45 -9.16
N ASP A 30 -4.37 9.24 -8.03
CA ASP A 30 -4.83 8.36 -6.94
C ASP A 30 -6.03 8.92 -6.18
N ASN A 31 -6.17 10.26 -6.14
CA ASN A 31 -7.23 10.92 -5.39
C ASN A 31 -8.61 10.80 -6.06
N GLY A 32 -8.66 10.78 -7.39
CA GLY A 32 -9.90 10.58 -8.15
C GLY A 32 -10.44 9.16 -7.97
N LEU A 33 -9.59 8.16 -8.17
CA LEU A 33 -9.96 6.75 -7.99
C LEU A 33 -10.41 6.44 -6.56
N LEU A 34 -9.74 7.00 -5.55
CA LEU A 34 -10.15 6.84 -4.15
C LEU A 34 -11.51 7.50 -3.87
N LYS A 35 -11.79 8.66 -4.46
CA LYS A 35 -13.08 9.34 -4.34
C LYS A 35 -14.21 8.51 -4.96
N ASP A 36 -13.98 7.98 -6.16
CA ASP A 36 -14.95 7.14 -6.86
C ASP A 36 -15.17 5.82 -6.10
N ALA A 37 -14.11 5.18 -5.62
CA ALA A 37 -14.20 3.99 -4.78
C ALA A 37 -15.04 4.23 -3.52
N LYS A 38 -14.85 5.35 -2.82
CA LYS A 38 -15.64 5.72 -1.63
C LYS A 38 -17.11 6.00 -1.93
N SER A 39 -17.47 6.27 -3.18
CA SER A 39 -18.88 6.44 -3.59
C SER A 39 -19.60 5.11 -3.81
N VAL A 40 -18.86 4.03 -4.08
CA VAL A 40 -19.40 2.69 -4.39
C VAL A 40 -19.25 1.73 -3.22
N PHE A 41 -18.15 1.81 -2.47
CA PHE A 41 -17.83 0.90 -1.37
C PHE A 41 -18.22 1.48 -0.01
N ALA A 42 -18.84 0.64 0.82
CA ALA A 42 -19.08 0.92 2.23
C ALA A 42 -17.96 0.34 3.10
N PRO A 43 -17.80 0.83 4.35
CA PRO A 43 -16.94 0.17 5.32
C PRO A 43 -17.30 -1.30 5.48
N LEU A 44 -16.29 -2.15 5.68
CA LEU A 44 -16.54 -3.56 5.97
C LEU A 44 -17.39 -3.67 7.24
N PRO A 45 -18.37 -4.57 7.28
CA PRO A 45 -19.09 -4.85 8.50
C PRO A 45 -18.12 -5.38 9.57
N SER A 46 -18.50 -5.26 10.84
CA SER A 46 -17.77 -5.93 11.91
C SER A 46 -17.67 -7.42 11.63
N ALA A 47 -16.50 -8.01 11.89
CA ALA A 47 -16.33 -9.45 11.76
C ALA A 47 -17.40 -10.20 12.58
N PRO A 48 -17.96 -11.31 12.06
CA PRO A 48 -18.89 -12.13 12.82
C PRO A 48 -18.29 -12.54 14.16
N ARG A 49 -19.09 -12.49 15.22
CA ARG A 49 -18.63 -12.95 16.53
C ARG A 49 -18.64 -14.47 16.56
N GLU A 50 -17.46 -15.05 16.71
CA GLU A 50 -17.28 -16.48 16.93
C GLU A 50 -16.86 -16.78 18.37
N SER A 51 -17.04 -18.02 18.81
CA SER A 51 -16.54 -18.40 20.14
C SER A 51 -15.00 -18.35 20.16
N PRO A 52 -14.38 -17.88 21.25
CA PRO A 52 -12.91 -17.84 21.35
C PRO A 52 -12.26 -19.21 21.11
N ASP A 53 -12.94 -20.28 21.52
CA ASP A 53 -12.47 -21.65 21.33
C ASP A 53 -12.50 -22.09 19.86
N LYS A 54 -13.55 -21.72 19.10
CA LYS A 54 -13.60 -21.96 17.65
C LYS A 54 -12.51 -21.18 16.92
N VAL A 55 -12.28 -19.91 17.29
CA VAL A 55 -11.21 -19.10 16.69
C VAL A 55 -9.84 -19.70 16.97
N ARG A 56 -9.59 -20.15 18.21
CA ARG A 56 -8.33 -20.80 18.59
C ARG A 56 -8.10 -22.10 17.82
N LEU A 57 -9.11 -22.96 17.74
CA LEU A 57 -9.04 -24.20 16.98
C LEU A 57 -8.83 -23.93 15.48
N GLY A 58 -9.60 -23.03 14.89
CA GLY A 58 -9.46 -22.65 13.48
C GLY A 58 -8.05 -22.15 13.15
N ARG A 59 -7.46 -21.34 14.04
CA ARG A 59 -6.06 -20.92 13.91
C ARG A 59 -5.12 -22.13 13.91
N GLN A 60 -5.27 -23.09 14.81
CA GLN A 60 -4.42 -24.29 14.82
C GLN A 60 -4.55 -25.09 13.52
N LEU A 61 -5.79 -25.29 13.04
CA LEU A 61 -6.07 -26.03 11.82
C LEU A 61 -5.52 -25.34 10.56
N PHE A 62 -5.50 -24.00 10.51
CA PHE A 62 -4.98 -23.26 9.37
C PHE A 62 -3.51 -23.56 9.06
N PHE A 63 -2.71 -23.85 10.09
CA PHE A 63 -1.30 -24.23 9.98
C PHE A 63 -1.06 -25.74 10.04
N GLU A 64 -2.12 -26.55 10.19
CA GLU A 64 -2.01 -27.99 10.33
C GLU A 64 -1.91 -28.68 8.96
N THR A 65 -0.84 -29.44 8.73
CA THR A 65 -0.64 -30.13 7.44
C THR A 65 -1.39 -31.45 7.38
N ARG A 66 -1.68 -32.08 8.53
CA ARG A 66 -2.44 -33.35 8.60
C ARG A 66 -3.88 -33.25 8.09
N VAL A 67 -4.38 -32.04 7.83
CA VAL A 67 -5.68 -31.81 7.18
C VAL A 67 -5.65 -32.17 5.70
N SER A 68 -4.47 -32.12 5.05
CA SER A 68 -4.32 -32.61 3.68
C SER A 68 -4.23 -34.13 3.61
N ALA A 69 -4.62 -34.69 2.45
CA ALA A 69 -4.67 -36.14 2.24
C ALA A 69 -3.29 -36.83 2.37
N ASP A 70 -2.22 -36.13 2.02
CA ASP A 70 -0.84 -36.64 2.11
C ASP A 70 -0.07 -36.10 3.33
N GLY A 71 -0.70 -35.23 4.13
CA GLY A 71 -0.15 -34.68 5.36
C GLY A 71 0.91 -33.59 5.15
N ASN A 72 1.10 -33.07 3.93
CA ASN A 72 2.19 -32.14 3.61
C ASN A 72 1.73 -30.69 3.44
N VAL A 73 0.44 -30.43 3.27
CA VAL A 73 -0.08 -29.09 2.93
C VAL A 73 -1.11 -28.61 3.96
N GLY A 74 -0.83 -27.47 4.59
CA GLY A 74 -1.81 -26.70 5.37
C GLY A 74 -2.37 -25.54 4.56
N CYS A 75 -3.45 -24.91 5.02
CA CYS A 75 -4.05 -23.74 4.35
C CYS A 75 -3.04 -22.60 4.15
N VAL A 76 -2.18 -22.40 5.15
CA VAL A 76 -1.10 -21.39 5.14
C VAL A 76 -0.13 -21.51 3.97
N HIS A 77 0.00 -22.70 3.38
CA HIS A 77 0.93 -22.92 2.26
C HIS A 77 0.61 -21.99 1.07
N CYS A 78 -0.68 -21.80 0.77
CA CYS A 78 -1.14 -20.90 -0.29
C CYS A 78 -1.66 -19.55 0.25
N HIS A 79 -2.17 -19.50 1.48
CA HIS A 79 -2.71 -18.30 2.10
C HIS A 79 -1.75 -17.76 3.17
N GLN A 80 -0.69 -17.09 2.75
CA GLN A 80 0.29 -16.53 3.68
C GLN A 80 -0.28 -15.30 4.39
N PRO A 81 -0.28 -15.27 5.74
CA PRO A 81 -0.84 -14.16 6.50
C PRO A 81 0.05 -12.90 6.52
N ASP A 82 1.31 -13.02 6.09
CA ASP A 82 2.34 -11.99 6.24
C ASP A 82 2.67 -11.23 4.92
N LEU A 83 1.71 -11.13 4.00
CA LEU A 83 1.85 -10.36 2.74
C LEU A 83 1.12 -9.01 2.79
#